data_AF-A0A661AZ46-F1
#
_entry.id   AF-A0A661AZ46-F1
#
_cell.length_a   1.000
_cell.length_b   1.000
_cell.length_c   1.000
_cell.angle_alpha   90.00
_cell.angle_beta   90.00
_cell.angle_gamma   90.00
#
_symmetry.space_group_name_H-M   'P 1'
#
loop_
_entity.id
_entity.type
_entity.pdbx_description
1 polymer ?
#
loop_
_entity_poly.entity_id
_entity_poly.type
_entity_poly.pdbx_seq_one_letter_code
_entity_poly.pdbx_strand_id
1 'polypeptide(L)'
;MLENLVGARVIMTINNPKYQDRQLRPKVEILENETITISARVVETDELGVWIEHTDYPFPDPKTNRFTNEKAYLLIRYEYISSIAYFPELPADKSDTEHQIGFIDDFNR
;
A
#
# COMPACT_ATOMS: atom_id res chain seq x y z
N MET A 1 3.50 10.01 17.51
CA MET A 1 2.50 10.59 16.56
C MET A 1 2.37 9.71 15.31
N LEU A 2 3.48 9.30 14.67
CA LEU A 2 3.45 8.35 13.55
C LEU A 2 3.03 6.92 13.95
N GLU A 3 3.27 6.51 15.21
CA GLU A 3 2.80 5.23 15.76
C GLU A 3 1.27 5.03 15.61
N ASN A 4 0.50 6.12 15.62
CA ASN A 4 -0.97 6.08 15.44
C ASN A 4 -1.37 5.70 14.00
N LEU A 5 -0.43 5.71 13.06
CA LEU A 5 -0.67 5.28 11.68
C LEU A 5 -0.70 3.76 11.57
N VAL A 6 -0.09 3.03 12.51
CA VAL A 6 0.01 1.57 12.45
C VAL A 6 -1.39 0.94 12.44
N GLY A 7 -1.65 0.13 11.41
CA GLY A 7 -2.95 -0.50 11.15
C GLY A 7 -3.95 0.38 10.39
N ALA A 8 -3.65 1.66 10.16
CA ALA A 8 -4.51 2.56 9.41
C ALA A 8 -4.26 2.47 7.90
N ARG A 9 -5.31 2.76 7.11
CA ARG A 9 -5.16 3.12 5.71
C ARG A 9 -4.84 4.61 5.59
N VAL A 10 -3.78 4.92 4.87
CA VAL A 10 -3.32 6.28 4.62
C VAL A 10 -3.25 6.56 3.14
N ILE A 11 -3.40 7.83 2.78
CA ILE A 11 -3.04 8.31 1.44
C ILE A 11 -1.67 8.97 1.56
N MET A 12 -0.70 8.50 0.78
CA MET A 12 0.68 8.97 0.84
C MET A 12 1.10 9.51 -0.51
N THR A 13 1.69 10.71 -0.51
CA THR A 13 2.32 11.27 -1.71
C THR A 13 3.83 11.03 -1.65
N ILE A 14 4.36 10.41 -2.71
CA ILE A 14 5.75 10.01 -2.83
C ILE A 14 6.42 10.84 -3.93
N ASN A 15 7.54 11.46 -3.56
CA ASN A 15 8.45 12.16 -4.46
C ASN A 15 9.49 11.20 -5.02
N ASN A 16 9.95 11.46 -6.24
CA ASN A 16 11.00 10.69 -6.91
C ASN A 16 10.79 9.16 -6.80
N PRO A 17 9.63 8.63 -7.21
CA PRO A 17 9.28 7.21 -7.01
C PRO A 17 10.26 6.23 -7.65
N LYS A 18 11.06 6.67 -8.63
CA LYS A 18 12.17 5.91 -9.22
C LYS A 18 13.21 5.40 -8.20
N TYR A 19 13.35 6.03 -7.05
CA TYR A 19 14.24 5.58 -5.97
C TYR A 19 13.57 4.60 -4.99
N GLN A 20 12.27 4.35 -5.16
CA GLN A 20 11.51 3.38 -4.38
C GLN A 20 11.37 2.04 -5.12
N ASP A 21 10.70 1.08 -4.50
CA ASP A 21 10.40 -0.21 -5.11
C ASP A 21 9.71 -0.05 -6.47
N ARG A 22 10.03 -0.94 -7.42
CA ARG A 22 9.49 -0.89 -8.78
C ARG A 22 7.96 -0.97 -8.82
N GLN A 23 7.32 -1.67 -7.89
CA GLN A 23 5.85 -1.77 -7.85
C GLN A 23 5.17 -0.45 -7.53
N LEU A 24 5.90 0.50 -6.94
CA LEU A 24 5.37 1.82 -6.63
C LEU A 24 5.56 2.79 -7.80
N ARG A 25 6.35 2.44 -8.82
CA ARG A 25 6.68 3.36 -9.91
C ARG A 25 5.55 3.43 -10.94
N PRO A 26 5.30 4.60 -11.54
CA PRO A 26 4.46 4.70 -12.73
C PRO A 26 4.96 3.75 -13.82
N LYS A 27 4.04 3.06 -14.51
CA LYS A 27 4.37 2.17 -15.62
C LYS A 27 4.70 2.93 -16.92
N VAL A 28 4.53 4.24 -16.93
CA VAL A 28 4.74 5.12 -18.08
C VAL A 28 5.99 5.96 -17.82
N GLU A 29 6.99 5.84 -18.70
CA GLU A 29 8.31 6.47 -18.55
C GLU A 29 8.24 8.00 -18.37
N ILE A 30 7.31 8.67 -19.05
CA ILE A 30 7.13 10.14 -18.97
C ILE A 30 6.82 10.58 -17.53
N LEU A 31 6.19 9.71 -16.73
CA LEU A 31 5.75 10.01 -15.37
C LEU A 31 6.79 9.58 -14.31
N GLU A 32 7.96 9.05 -14.69
CA GLU A 32 8.94 8.51 -13.73
C GLU A 32 9.48 9.54 -12.73
N ASN A 33 9.48 10.82 -13.10
CA ASN A 33 9.91 11.92 -12.25
C ASN A 33 8.75 12.65 -11.58
N GLU A 34 7.50 12.27 -11.87
CA GLU A 34 6.35 12.88 -11.24
C GLU A 34 6.12 12.32 -9.84
N THR A 35 5.53 13.14 -8.99
CA THR A 35 5.05 12.69 -7.69
C THR A 35 3.86 11.75 -7.89
N ILE A 36 3.81 10.68 -7.12
CA ILE A 36 2.69 9.74 -7.14
C ILE A 36 1.94 9.80 -5.83
N THR A 37 0.67 9.43 -5.85
CA THR A 37 -0.13 9.26 -4.64
C THR A 37 -0.62 7.83 -4.57
N ILE A 38 -0.41 7.18 -3.43
CA ILE A 38 -0.83 5.80 -3.18
C ILE A 38 -1.79 5.74 -1.99
N SER A 39 -2.68 4.77 -2.01
CA SER A 39 -3.47 4.37 -0.85
C SER A 39 -2.90 3.06 -0.32
N ALA A 40 -2.50 3.03 0.94
CA ALA A 40 -1.83 1.86 1.51
C ALA A 40 -2.17 1.67 2.99
N ARG A 41 -2.14 0.40 3.44
CA ARG A 41 -2.22 0.05 4.85
C ARG A 41 -0.83 0.14 5.47
N VAL A 42 -0.69 0.90 6.54
CA VAL A 42 0.55 0.96 7.32
C VAL A 42 0.60 -0.22 8.27
N VAL A 43 1.73 -0.93 8.26
CA VAL A 43 1.96 -2.11 9.10
C VAL A 43 2.90 -1.77 10.25
N GLU A 44 3.87 -0.90 10.00
CA GLU A 44 4.85 -0.48 10.99
C GLU A 44 5.44 0.88 10.60
N THR A 45 5.99 1.60 11.57
CA THR A 45 6.77 2.81 11.35
C THR A 45 8.07 2.70 12.12
N ASP A 46 9.19 3.01 11.49
CA ASP A 46 10.51 2.99 12.13
C ASP A 46 11.26 4.31 11.87
N GLU A 47 12.56 4.36 12.19
CA GLU A 47 13.41 5.53 12.00
C GLU A 47 13.71 5.83 10.51
N LEU A 48 13.58 4.85 9.62
CA LEU A 48 13.87 4.96 8.20
C LEU A 48 12.63 5.40 7.41
N GLY A 49 11.44 4.97 7.82
CA GLY A 49 10.22 5.23 7.06
C GLY A 49 8.97 4.55 7.58
N VAL A 50 8.03 4.39 6.64
CA VAL A 50 6.73 3.76 6.85
C VAL A 50 6.70 2.44 6.10
N TRP A 51 6.42 1.34 6.81
CA TRP A 51 6.20 0.03 6.21
C TRP A 51 4.73 -0.10 5.81
N ILE A 52 4.49 -0.42 4.55
CA ILE A 52 3.16 -0.63 3.99
C ILE A 52 2.95 -2.06 3.52
N GLU A 53 1.70 -2.50 3.56
CA GLU A 53 1.28 -3.79 2.98
C GLU A 53 1.01 -3.66 1.47
N HIS A 54 1.54 -4.60 0.70
CA HIS A 54 1.25 -4.76 -0.73
C HIS A 54 0.71 -6.18 -0.98
N THR A 55 -0.54 -6.31 -1.39
CA THR A 55 -1.24 -7.61 -1.48
C THR A 55 -0.88 -8.42 -2.73
N ASP A 56 -0.50 -7.76 -3.82
CA ASP A 56 -0.31 -8.39 -5.14
C ASP A 56 1.11 -8.20 -5.67
N TYR A 57 2.11 -8.48 -4.84
CA TYR A 57 3.50 -8.28 -5.23
C TYR A 57 3.95 -9.42 -6.16
N PRO A 58 4.45 -9.13 -7.39
CA PRO A 58 4.87 -10.17 -8.31
C PRO A 58 6.20 -10.80 -7.84
N PHE A 59 6.16 -12.08 -7.49
CA PHE A 59 7.32 -12.86 -7.07
C PHE A 59 7.58 -13.99 -8.07
N PRO A 60 8.81 -14.16 -8.58
CA PRO A 60 9.13 -15.26 -9.49
C PRO A 60 9.19 -16.58 -8.72
N ASP A 61 8.32 -17.54 -9.09
CA ASP A 61 8.37 -18.89 -8.54
C ASP A 61 9.63 -19.61 -9.05
N PRO A 62 10.56 -20.01 -8.15
CA PRO A 62 11.82 -20.65 -8.52
C PRO A 62 11.65 -22.01 -9.21
N LYS A 63 10.48 -22.65 -9.09
CA LYS A 63 10.21 -23.97 -9.71
C LYS A 63 9.62 -23.85 -11.11
N THR A 64 8.76 -22.86 -11.34
CA THR A 64 7.98 -22.75 -12.58
C THR A 64 8.43 -21.61 -13.48
N ASN A 65 9.30 -20.71 -12.99
CA ASN A 65 9.66 -19.45 -13.66
C ASN A 65 8.45 -18.56 -14.02
N ARG A 66 7.29 -18.82 -13.41
CA ARG A 66 6.10 -17.97 -13.54
C ARG A 66 6.05 -17.00 -12.36
N PHE A 67 5.40 -15.85 -12.58
CA PHE A 67 5.14 -14.92 -11.50
C PHE A 67 3.90 -15.37 -10.72
N THR A 68 4.02 -15.45 -9.40
CA THR A 68 2.89 -15.52 -8.48
C THR A 68 2.73 -14.18 -7.79
N ASN A 69 1.50 -13.86 -7.38
CA ASN A 69 1.23 -12.70 -6.55
C ASN A 69 1.32 -13.13 -5.10
N GLU A 70 2.20 -12.48 -4.35
CA GLU A 70 2.39 -12.73 -2.93
C GLU A 70 2.17 -11.45 -2.13
N LYS A 71 1.81 -11.63 -0.85
CA LYS A 71 1.79 -10.53 0.10
C LYS A 71 3.23 -10.09 0.40
N ALA A 72 3.51 -8.80 0.24
CA ALA A 72 4.80 -8.20 0.56
C ALA A 72 4.66 -6.99 1.49
N TYR A 73 5.74 -6.66 2.20
CA TYR A 73 5.85 -5.44 2.99
C TYR A 73 6.92 -4.54 2.37
N LEU A 74 6.55 -3.29 2.11
CA LEU A 74 7.41 -2.32 1.43
C LEU A 74 7.75 -1.18 2.37
N LEU A 75 9.04 -0.85 2.48
CA LEU A 75 9.51 0.33 3.21
C LEU A 75 9.44 1.55 2.29
N ILE A 76 8.69 2.57 2.70
CA ILE A 76 8.73 3.90 2.08
C ILE A 76 9.56 4.83 2.96
N ARG A 77 10.75 5.19 2.50
CA ARG A 77 11.66 6.09 3.24
C ARG A 77 11.07 7.49 3.38
N TYR A 78 11.23 8.10 4.55
CA TYR A 78 10.70 9.45 4.83
C TYR A 78 11.21 10.53 3.87
N GLU A 79 12.46 10.45 3.43
CA GLU A 79 13.06 11.43 2.50
C GLU A 79 12.32 11.56 1.16
N TYR A 80 11.53 10.55 0.80
CA TYR A 80 10.75 10.51 -0.41
C TYR A 80 9.24 10.70 -0.16
N ILE A 81 8.80 10.91 1.08
CA ILE A 81 7.40 11.17 1.39
C ILE A 81 7.21 12.68 1.48
N SER A 82 6.35 13.26 0.63
CA SER A 82 5.97 14.67 0.74
C SER A 82 4.81 14.89 1.70
N SER A 83 3.86 13.96 1.76
CA SER A 83 2.70 14.06 2.66
C SER A 83 2.09 12.70 3.00
N ILE A 84 1.45 12.64 4.16
CA ILE A 84 0.62 11.53 4.60
C ILE A 84 -0.71 12.12 5.08
N ALA A 85 -1.81 11.75 4.41
CA ALA A 85 -3.15 12.02 4.88
C ALA A 85 -3.65 10.83 5.71
N TYR A 86 -3.93 11.10 6.98
CA TYR A 86 -4.42 10.14 7.97
C TYR A 86 -5.84 10.53 8.40
N PHE A 87 -6.73 9.53 8.45
CA PHE A 87 -8.15 9.72 8.75
C PHE A 87 -8.47 9.04 10.09
N PRO A 88 -8.31 9.74 11.23
CA PRO A 88 -8.46 9.13 12.55
C PRO A 88 -9.87 8.62 12.87
N GLU A 89 -10.87 9.13 12.18
CA GLU A 89 -12.29 8.75 12.36
C GLU A 89 -12.69 7.53 11.54
N LEU A 90 -11.87 7.12 10.56
CA LEU A 90 -12.12 5.87 9.83
C LEU A 90 -11.65 4.68 10.67
N PRO A 91 -12.40 3.57 10.66
CA PRO A 91 -11.99 2.37 11.37
C PRO A 91 -10.63 1.91 10.82
N ALA A 92 -9.63 1.86 11.69
CA ALA A 92 -8.41 1.11 11.41
C ALA A 92 -8.81 -0.36 11.23
N ASP A 93 -8.26 -1.04 10.23
CA ASP A 93 -8.55 -2.45 9.97
C ASP A 93 -8.00 -3.27 11.15
N LYS A 94 -8.81 -3.46 12.19
CA LYS A 94 -8.53 -4.45 13.23
C LYS A 94 -8.51 -5.81 12.54
N SER A 95 -7.52 -6.62 12.89
CA SER A 95 -7.12 -7.86 12.20
C SER A 95 -8.22 -8.93 11.99
N ASP A 96 -9.44 -8.74 12.50
CA ASP A 96 -10.47 -9.78 12.58
C ASP A 96 -11.82 -9.44 11.93
N THR A 97 -11.95 -8.33 11.20
CA THR A 97 -13.17 -8.10 10.40
C THR A 97 -13.02 -8.71 9.01
N GLU A 98 -13.40 -9.98 8.87
CA GLU A 98 -13.85 -10.54 7.60
C GLU A 98 -14.99 -9.64 7.08
N HIS A 99 -14.69 -8.78 6.13
CA HIS A 99 -15.73 -8.12 5.37
C HIS A 99 -16.39 -9.19 4.49
N GLN A 100 -17.51 -9.76 4.96
CA GLN A 100 -18.43 -10.45 4.08
C GLN A 100 -18.87 -9.44 3.02
N ILE A 101 -18.37 -9.60 1.80
CA ILE A 101 -18.94 -8.96 0.62
C ILE A 101 -20.34 -9.53 0.50
N GLY A 102 -21.32 -8.84 1.09
CA GLY A 102 -22.73 -9.12 0.88
C GLY A 102 -23.07 -8.76 -0.55
N PHE A 103 -23.07 -9.74 -1.45
CA PHE A 103 -23.78 -9.60 -2.71
C PHE A 103 -25.25 -9.38 -2.37
N ILE A 104 -25.83 -8.28 -2.85
CA ILE A 104 -27.27 -8.03 -2.76
C ILE A 104 -27.94 -9.03 -3.71
N ASP A 105 -28.14 -10.25 -3.25
CA ASP A 105 -29.10 -11.18 -3.81
C ASP A 105 -30.45 -10.86 -3.18
N ASP A 106 -31.12 -9.82 -3.69
CA ASP A 106 -32.58 -9.73 -3.62
C ASP A 106 -33.10 -8.55 -4.45
N PHE A 107 -33.51 -8.85 -5.68
CA PHE A 107 -34.78 -8.35 -6.18
C PHE A 107 -35.41 -9.42 -7.08
N ASN A 108 -36.01 -10.43 -6.45
CA ASN A 108 -37.08 -11.21 -7.05
C ASN A 108 -38.34 -10.34 -7.19
N ARG A 109 -38.84 -10.19 -8.41
CA ARG A 109 -40.27 -10.25 -8.73
C ARG A 109 -40.50 -10.45 -10.23
#